data_AF-A0A174JTJ3-F1
#
_entry.id   AF-A0A174JTJ3-F1
#
_cell.length_a   1.000
_cell.length_b   1.000
_cell.length_c   1.000
_cell.angle_alpha   90.00
_cell.angle_beta   90.00
_cell.angle_gamma   90.00
#
_symmetry.space_group_name_H-M   'P 1'
#
loop_
_entity.id
_entity.type
_entity.pdbx_description
1 polymer ?
#
loop_
_entity_poly.entity_id
_entity_poly.type
_entity_poly.pdbx_seq_one_letter_code
_entity_poly.pdbx_strand_id
1 'polypeptide(L)' 'MATKAHLEGNKRYLEKLDHITIRVQGGTKEKIKAHAQQKGMSLNAYIVDLIERDMDVKK' A
#
# COMPACT_ATOMS: atom_id res chain seq x y z
N MET A 1 -7.31 3.57 23.81
CA MET A 1 -6.21 4.55 23.73
C MET A 1 -4.94 3.78 23.38
N ALA A 2 -4.32 4.04 22.22
CA ALA A 2 -3.06 3.39 21.85
C ALA A 2 -1.93 3.97 22.70
N THR A 3 -1.18 3.11 23.38
CA THR A 3 -0.08 3.48 24.28
C THR A 3 1.07 4.14 23.50
N LYS A 4 1.81 5.06 24.15
CA LYS A 4 2.93 5.80 23.53
C LYS A 4 3.96 4.90 22.82
N ALA A 5 4.16 3.68 23.32
CA ALA A 5 5.02 2.67 22.72
C ALA A 5 4.53 2.19 21.33
N HIS A 6 3.22 2.10 21.08
CA HIS A 6 2.67 1.76 19.77
C HIS A 6 2.91 2.86 18.72
N LEU A 7 2.91 4.12 19.15
CA LEU A 7 3.19 5.25 18.27
C LEU A 7 4.66 5.30 17.84
N GLU A 8 5.59 5.04 18.75
CA GLU A 8 7.03 4.96 18.43
C GLU A 8 7.38 3.74 17.57
N GLY A 9 6.77 2.58 17.83
CA GLY A 9 6.93 1.39 17.00
C GLY A 9 6.49 1.62 15.55
N ASN A 10 5.32 2.27 15.37
CA ASN A 10 4.84 2.64 14.04
C ASN A 10 5.78 3.62 13.33
N LYS A 11 6.35 4.62 14.03
CA LYS A 11 7.31 5.56 13.42
C LYS A 11 8.55 4.84 12.88
N ARG A 12 9.17 3.96 13.68
CA ARG A 12 10.36 3.19 13.27
C ARG A 12 10.08 2.23 12.12
N TYR A 13 8.85 1.74 12.00
CA TYR A 13 8.43 0.90 10.88
C TYR A 13 8.23 1.73 9.61
N LEU A 14 7.63 2.92 9.73
CA LEU A 14 7.42 3.85 8.60
C LEU A 14 8.73 4.44 8.06
N GLU A 15 9.73 4.68 8.92
CA GLU A 15 11.06 5.18 8.51
C GLU A 15 11.83 4.22 7.59
N LYS A 16 11.48 2.92 7.60
CA LYS A 16 12.11 1.90 6.74
C LYS A 16 11.42 1.75 5.39
N LEU A 17 10.30 2.44 5.18
CA LEU A 17 9.48 2.31 3.99
C LEU A 17 9.66 3.52 3.09
N ASP A 18 9.92 3.27 1.82
CA ASP A 18 9.90 4.33 0.81
C ASP A 18 8.45 4.77 0.54
N HIS A 19 8.21 6.07 0.68
CA HIS A 19 6.89 6.65 0.43
C HIS A 19 6.77 7.14 -1.01
N ILE A 20 5.86 6.53 -1.78
CA ILE A 20 5.57 6.92 -3.16
C ILE A 20 4.22 7.63 -3.23
N THR A 21 4.21 8.87 -3.74
CA THR A 21 2.98 9.62 -4.00
C THR A 21 2.57 9.42 -5.46
N ILE A 22 1.47 8.70 -5.70
CA ILE A 22 0.94 8.46 -7.05
C ILE A 22 -0.25 9.39 -7.31
N ARG A 23 -0.21 10.11 -8.44
CA ARG A 23 -1.33 10.93 -8.92
C ARG A 23 -2.08 10.14 -9.99
N VAL A 24 -3.37 9.91 -9.77
CA VAL A 24 -4.28 9.27 -10.72
C VAL A 24 -5.43 10.21 -11.06
N GLN A 25 -6.08 9.99 -12.19
CA GLN A 25 -7.28 10.75 -12.56
C GLN A 25 -8.39 10.57 -11.52
N GLY A 26 -9.20 11.61 -11.31
CA GLY A 26 -10.34 11.60 -10.40
C GLY A 26 -11.26 10.40 -10.66
N GLY A 27 -11.75 9.76 -9.59
CA GLY A 27 -12.58 8.56 -9.67
C GLY A 27 -11.81 7.24 -9.94
N THR A 28 -10.56 7.31 -10.38
CA THR A 28 -9.76 6.09 -10.63
C THR A 28 -9.31 5.43 -9.33
N LYS A 29 -9.02 6.22 -8.29
CA LYS A 29 -8.66 5.71 -6.95
C LYS A 29 -9.71 4.77 -6.38
N GLU A 30 -10.99 5.10 -6.54
CA GLU A 30 -12.11 4.30 -6.02
C GLU A 30 -12.25 2.98 -6.77
N LYS A 31 -12.10 3.02 -8.10
CA LYS A 31 -12.07 1.81 -8.94
C LYS A 31 -10.95 0.85 -8.52
N ILE A 32 -9.74 1.37 -8.32
CA ILE A 32 -8.59 0.55 -7.89
C ILE A 32 -8.85 -0.01 -6.48
N LYS A 33 -9.40 0.80 -5.56
CA LYS A 33 -9.75 0.35 -4.20
C LYS A 33 -10.78 -0.78 -4.23
N ALA A 34 -11.84 -0.64 -5.01
CA ALA A 34 -12.88 -1.67 -5.14
C ALA A 34 -12.31 -2.96 -5.73
N HIS A 35 -11.47 -2.86 -6.75
CA HIS A 35 -10.80 -4.01 -7.37
C HIS A 35 -9.82 -4.72 -6.43
N ALA A 36 -9.03 -3.97 -5.67
CA ALA A 36 -8.15 -4.51 -4.64
C ALA A 36 -8.96 -5.27 -3.57
N GLN A 37 -10.09 -4.68 -3.14
CA GLN A 37 -10.98 -5.27 -2.15
C GLN A 37 -11.66 -6.55 -2.66
N GLN A 38 -12.04 -6.62 -3.93
CA GLN A 38 -12.54 -7.85 -4.56
C GLN A 38 -11.49 -8.97 -4.56
N LYS A 39 -10.21 -8.61 -4.69
CA LYS A 39 -9.08 -9.55 -4.58
C LYS A 39 -8.68 -9.88 -3.13
N GLY A 40 -9.38 -9.34 -2.13
CA GLY A 40 -9.04 -9.53 -0.71
C GLY A 40 -7.75 -8.82 -0.28
N MET A 41 -7.25 -7.87 -1.08
CA MET A 41 -5.99 -7.18 -0.85
C MET A 41 -6.23 -5.74 -0.39
N SER A 42 -5.31 -5.19 0.41
CA SER A 42 -5.26 -3.75 0.63
C SER A 42 -4.86 -3.03 -0.66
N LEU A 43 -5.26 -1.77 -0.82
CA LEU A 43 -4.87 -0.97 -1.98
C LEU A 43 -3.34 -0.94 -2.17
N ASN A 44 -2.60 -0.81 -1.06
CA ASN A 44 -1.14 -0.81 -1.08
C ASN A 44 -0.59 -2.16 -1.53
N ALA A 45 -1.06 -3.26 -0.93
CA ALA A 45 -0.62 -4.61 -1.31
C ALA A 45 -0.92 -4.91 -2.78
N TYR A 46 -2.06 -4.46 -3.29
CA TYR A 46 -2.42 -4.62 -4.69
C TYR A 46 -1.46 -3.89 -5.64
N ILE A 47 -1.11 -2.64 -5.32
CA ILE A 47 -0.17 -1.85 -6.13
C ILE A 47 1.23 -2.48 -6.10
N VAL A 48 1.71 -2.87 -4.92
CA VAL A 48 3.03 -3.51 -4.77
C VAL A 48 3.07 -4.85 -5.52
N ASP A 49 2.04 -5.70 -5.38
CA ASP A 49 1.97 -7.00 -6.07
C ASP A 49 1.95 -6.84 -7.60
N LEU A 50 1.30 -5.80 -8.13
CA LEU A 50 1.35 -5.49 -9.56
C LEU A 50 2.76 -5.10 -10.02
N ILE A 51 3.44 -4.23 -9.26
CA ILE A 51 4.80 -3.78 -9.58
C ILE A 51 5.78 -4.96 -9.50
N GLU A 52 5.71 -5.78 -8.44
CA GLU A 52 6.56 -6.97 -8.28
C GLU A 52 6.37 -8.00 -9.39
N ARG A 53 5.13 -8.19 -9.86
CA ARG A 53 4.82 -9.06 -11.00
C ARG A 53 5.35 -8.49 -12.31
N ASP A 54 5.19 -7.20 -12.54
CA ASP A 54 5.68 -6.53 -13.76
C ASP A 54 7.22 -6.51 -13.82
N MET A 55 7.86 -6.30 -12.67
CA MET A 55 9.32 -6.39 -12.52
C MET A 55 9.87 -7.83 -12.51
N ASP A 56 9.02 -8.86 -12.66
CA ASP A 56 9.37 -10.30 -12.60
C ASP A 56 10.17 -10.70 -11.35
N VAL A 57 9.96 -10.00 -10.22
CA VAL A 57 10.67 -10.26 -8.96
C VAL A 57 10.06 -11.46 -8.22
N LYS A 58 8.76 -11.73 -8.45
CA LYS A 58 8.09 -12.95 -8.00
C LYS A 58 8.23 -14.06 -9.04
N LYS A 59 9.29 -14.85 -8.95
CA LYS A 59 9.32 -16.23 -9.47
C LYS A 59 8.85 -17.21 -8.41
#